data_AF-A0A7V6KXJ9-F1
#
_entry.id   AF-A0A7V6KXJ9-F1
#
_cell.length_a   1.000
_cell.length_b   1.000
_cell.length_c   1.000
_cell.angle_alpha   90.00
_cell.angle_beta   90.00
_cell.angle_gamma   90.00
#
_symmetry.space_group_name_H-M   'P 1'
#
loop_
_entity.id
_entity.type
_entity.pdbx_description
1 polymer ?
#
loop_
_entity_poly.entity_id
_entity_poly.type
_entity_poly.pdbx_seq_one_letter_code
_entity_poly.pdbx_strand_id
1 'polypeptide(L)'
;MKSVWRKGLAILGIMIMLLGASGCGTGADISTDSQLGEDKSVASEITEFVKPTESTEASETTDAKETVEIPESVDNSKTSTSDASETGETSEKKASPTMPAGTAPAPGEKKPELTEKVTLRVTKDFGREVIFHQTVPIKKDWTVMDLLDTHLEIETKFEGSFINGINGLASEKGGFTKDRYDWFFYVNGVSADVGAAAYQIQGGDQVWWDYHVWRNMSTAIPALIGSYPEPFINSYLGKVGPITVMSSPEDQELADKVVRSLKSHGAKNISTGALDASAMENRKGPVLVLGSFPELKKISWLDKFNEAYRKTGTGVHFTDKGVELFTSNGELGETVTGSAGVIVASGEGLGDESPLWLIMGTDIQGLTDAVEILTNSPYKISGMYQAAVVSGEVRRLPLEPK
;
A
#
# COMPACT_ATOMS: atom_id res chain seq x y z
N MET A 1 -23.67 54.09 -21.76
CA MET A 1 -23.29 53.00 -22.68
C MET A 1 -22.92 51.82 -21.79
N LYS A 2 -23.65 50.69 -21.72
CA LYS A 2 -23.92 49.65 -22.75
C LYS A 2 -22.61 49.13 -23.38
N SER A 3 -22.29 47.83 -23.49
CA SER A 3 -22.87 46.57 -22.96
C SER A 3 -21.71 45.66 -22.50
N VAL A 4 -21.82 44.56 -21.73
CA VAL A 4 -22.88 43.59 -21.39
C VAL A 4 -23.10 42.45 -22.44
N TRP A 5 -22.89 41.22 -21.97
CA TRP A 5 -23.30 39.88 -22.48
C TRP A 5 -22.76 39.28 -23.80
N ARG A 6 -22.07 38.13 -23.68
CA ARG A 6 -22.31 36.79 -24.31
C ARG A 6 -21.15 35.86 -23.87
N LYS A 7 -21.31 34.74 -23.16
CA LYS A 7 -22.07 33.47 -23.31
C LYS A 7 -21.58 32.53 -24.43
N GLY A 8 -21.25 31.29 -24.01
CA GLY A 8 -20.77 30.13 -24.79
C GLY A 8 -19.65 29.46 -24.00
N LEU A 9 -19.83 28.41 -23.18
CA LEU A 9 -20.58 27.14 -23.29
C LEU A 9 -19.95 26.15 -24.29
N ALA A 10 -19.14 25.23 -23.76
CA ALA A 10 -18.79 23.96 -24.37
C ALA A 10 -18.58 22.92 -23.25
N ILE A 11 -19.64 22.21 -22.88
CA ILE A 11 -19.58 20.98 -22.09
C ILE A 11 -19.95 19.86 -23.05
N LEU A 12 -19.10 18.85 -23.18
CA LEU A 12 -19.44 17.60 -23.86
C LEU A 12 -19.29 16.47 -22.84
N GLY A 13 -20.41 15.90 -22.42
CA GLY A 13 -20.44 14.71 -21.57
C GLY A 13 -20.62 13.44 -22.39
N ILE A 14 -20.18 12.32 -21.82
CA ILE A 14 -20.62 10.98 -22.24
C ILE A 14 -21.41 10.41 -21.08
N MET A 15 -22.73 10.26 -21.28
CA MET A 15 -23.66 9.63 -20.35
C MET A 15 -24.38 8.53 -21.12
N ILE A 16 -24.20 7.28 -20.72
CA ILE A 16 -24.80 6.13 -21.40
C ILE A 16 -26.22 5.93 -20.89
N MET A 17 -27.17 5.80 -21.82
CA MET A 17 -28.58 5.58 -21.52
C MET A 17 -28.86 4.16 -21.02
N LEU A 18 -29.71 4.05 -20.00
CA LEU A 18 -30.54 2.89 -19.73
C LEU A 18 -32.00 3.24 -20.06
N LEU A 19 -32.54 2.61 -21.09
CA LEU A 19 -33.99 2.44 -21.29
C LEU A 19 -34.41 1.20 -20.47
N GLY A 20 -35.58 1.11 -19.85
CA GLY A 20 -36.75 1.99 -19.90
C GLY A 20 -38.01 1.19 -20.20
N ALA A 21 -38.78 0.84 -19.18
CA ALA A 21 -40.13 0.26 -19.32
C ALA A 21 -40.99 0.64 -18.11
N SER A 22 -42.00 1.49 -18.34
CA SER A 22 -42.93 1.97 -17.31
C SER A 22 -44.24 1.19 -17.34
N GLY A 23 -44.83 0.92 -16.18
CA GLY A 23 -46.22 0.45 -16.03
C GLY A 23 -46.96 1.30 -14.99
N CYS A 24 -48.00 2.01 -15.42
CA CYS A 24 -48.82 2.90 -14.57
C CYS A 24 -50.08 2.21 -14.03
N GLY A 25 -50.64 2.74 -12.92
CA GLY A 25 -52.02 2.46 -12.47
C GLY A 25 -52.17 2.50 -10.94
N THR A 26 -52.19 3.66 -10.27
CA THR A 26 -53.38 4.51 -9.95
C THR A 26 -54.49 3.86 -9.10
N GLY A 27 -54.71 4.37 -7.87
CA GLY A 27 -56.06 4.44 -7.26
C GLY A 27 -56.19 4.07 -5.78
N ALA A 28 -56.27 5.08 -4.91
CA ALA A 28 -57.22 5.33 -3.80
C ALA A 28 -58.11 4.17 -3.24
N ASP A 29 -58.55 4.11 -1.98
CA ASP A 29 -58.37 4.91 -0.74
C ASP A 29 -59.07 4.16 0.42
N ILE A 30 -58.74 4.45 1.72
CA ILE A 30 -59.64 4.29 2.92
C ILE A 30 -60.05 2.81 3.28
N SER A 31 -60.14 2.30 4.52
CA SER A 31 -60.05 2.78 5.93
C SER A 31 -59.72 1.62 6.91
N THR A 32 -59.48 1.96 8.18
CA THR A 32 -59.65 1.18 9.45
C THR A 32 -60.59 -0.06 9.39
N ASP A 33 -60.43 -1.12 10.19
CA ASP A 33 -60.15 -1.11 11.64
C ASP A 33 -59.70 -2.48 12.24
N SER A 34 -59.16 -2.40 13.47
CA SER A 34 -59.00 -3.32 14.62
C SER A 34 -59.16 -4.88 14.62
N GLN A 35 -58.50 -5.47 15.64
CA GLN A 35 -58.73 -6.78 16.34
C GLN A 35 -58.10 -8.04 15.71
N LEU A 36 -57.14 -8.73 16.37
CA LEU A 36 -57.20 -9.61 17.57
C LEU A 36 -57.79 -11.00 17.31
N GLY A 37 -57.02 -12.06 17.58
CA GLY A 37 -57.50 -13.44 17.61
C GLY A 37 -56.41 -14.50 17.37
N GLU A 38 -56.01 -15.22 18.43
CA GLU A 38 -55.29 -16.49 18.33
C GLU A 38 -56.25 -17.60 17.82
N ASP A 39 -55.73 -18.67 17.17
CA ASP A 39 -55.49 -19.96 17.84
C ASP A 39 -54.81 -20.96 16.86
N LYS A 40 -54.53 -22.17 17.37
CA LYS A 40 -53.58 -23.15 16.83
C LYS A 40 -54.24 -24.31 16.06
N SER A 41 -53.36 -25.00 15.34
CA SER A 41 -53.19 -26.46 15.34
C SER A 41 -53.96 -27.38 14.38
N VAL A 42 -53.34 -28.56 14.25
CA VAL A 42 -53.77 -29.85 13.70
C VAL A 42 -53.50 -30.08 12.22
N ALA A 43 -52.85 -31.21 11.97
CA ALA A 43 -52.42 -31.73 10.68
C ALA A 43 -53.23 -32.97 10.30
N SER A 44 -53.37 -33.21 8.99
CA SER A 44 -53.57 -34.52 8.36
C SER A 44 -53.59 -34.32 6.84
N GLU A 45 -53.13 -35.19 5.95
CA GLU A 45 -52.23 -36.35 5.93
C GLU A 45 -52.38 -36.94 4.50
N ILE A 46 -51.32 -37.51 3.90
CA ILE A 46 -51.33 -38.40 2.69
C ILE A 46 -51.98 -37.86 1.38
N THR A 47 -51.63 -38.29 0.16
CA THR A 47 -50.83 -39.41 -0.39
C THR A 47 -50.12 -38.88 -1.68
N GLU A 48 -48.80 -39.05 -1.87
CA GLU A 48 -48.14 -40.20 -2.53
C GLU A 48 -48.26 -40.21 -4.08
N PHE A 49 -47.13 -40.10 -4.82
CA PHE A 49 -46.61 -41.15 -5.74
C PHE A 49 -45.43 -40.72 -6.67
N VAL A 50 -44.55 -41.69 -6.96
CA VAL A 50 -43.57 -41.81 -8.09
C VAL A 50 -42.41 -40.80 -8.22
N LYS A 51 -41.21 -41.26 -7.81
CA LYS A 51 -39.92 -41.13 -8.54
C LYS A 51 -39.91 -42.17 -9.70
N PRO A 52 -39.13 -42.06 -10.81
CA PRO A 52 -37.66 -41.96 -10.69
C PRO A 52 -36.81 -41.42 -11.89
N THR A 53 -35.48 -41.43 -11.68
CA THR A 53 -34.34 -41.64 -12.64
C THR A 53 -34.14 -40.73 -13.88
N GLU A 54 -33.17 -39.82 -13.76
CA GLU A 54 -31.88 -39.80 -14.49
C GLU A 54 -31.77 -40.37 -15.92
N SER A 55 -31.22 -39.58 -16.87
CA SER A 55 -30.38 -40.10 -17.96
C SER A 55 -29.47 -39.03 -18.57
N THR A 56 -28.17 -39.26 -18.47
CA THR A 56 -27.11 -38.59 -19.25
C THR A 56 -27.22 -38.94 -20.73
N GLU A 57 -26.80 -38.04 -21.63
CA GLU A 57 -26.35 -38.48 -22.96
C GLU A 57 -25.16 -37.64 -23.46
N ALA A 58 -24.19 -38.31 -24.06
CA ALA A 58 -23.04 -37.73 -24.74
C ALA A 58 -22.93 -38.40 -26.12
N SER A 59 -22.39 -37.70 -27.12
CA SER A 59 -22.02 -38.31 -28.40
C SER A 59 -20.90 -37.54 -29.08
N GLU A 60 -20.13 -38.23 -29.91
CA GLU A 60 -18.79 -37.84 -30.40
C GLU A 60 -18.77 -37.47 -31.90
N THR A 61 -17.77 -36.64 -32.29
CA THR A 61 -16.97 -36.62 -33.55
C THR A 61 -17.65 -36.80 -34.94
N THR A 62 -17.31 -36.05 -36.00
CA THR A 62 -15.99 -36.11 -36.70
C THR A 62 -15.71 -34.93 -37.66
N ASP A 63 -14.40 -34.73 -37.92
CA ASP A 63 -13.71 -34.17 -39.11
C ASP A 63 -14.23 -32.96 -39.92
N ALA A 64 -13.36 -31.94 -40.06
CA ALA A 64 -12.64 -31.69 -41.33
C ALA A 64 -11.48 -30.67 -41.17
N LYS A 65 -10.44 -30.82 -42.01
CA LYS A 65 -9.28 -29.91 -42.13
C LYS A 65 -9.65 -28.56 -42.77
N GLU A 66 -8.91 -27.51 -42.41
CA GLU A 66 -8.27 -26.66 -43.43
C GLU A 66 -6.91 -26.11 -42.92
N THR A 67 -5.92 -26.06 -43.81
CA THR A 67 -4.56 -25.58 -43.55
C THR A 67 -4.32 -24.35 -44.43
N VAL A 68 -3.84 -23.24 -43.87
CA VAL A 68 -3.26 -22.14 -44.66
C VAL A 68 -1.96 -21.69 -44.02
N GLU A 69 -0.88 -21.83 -44.79
CA GLU A 69 0.47 -21.32 -44.49
C GLU A 69 0.72 -20.01 -45.26
N ILE A 70 1.45 -19.06 -44.62
CA ILE A 70 2.57 -18.27 -45.21
C ILE A 70 2.16 -17.23 -46.31
N PRO A 71 2.67 -15.96 -46.30
CA PRO A 71 4.11 -15.70 -46.21
C PRO A 71 4.63 -14.52 -45.39
N GLU A 72 5.91 -14.68 -45.03
CA GLU A 72 6.85 -13.61 -44.71
C GLU A 72 7.10 -12.66 -45.90
N SER A 73 7.37 -11.39 -45.63
CA SER A 73 8.12 -10.50 -46.53
C SER A 73 8.61 -9.27 -45.75
N VAL A 74 9.74 -8.63 -46.05
CA VAL A 74 10.92 -9.01 -46.87
C VAL A 74 12.12 -8.24 -46.29
N ASP A 75 13.33 -8.82 -46.36
CA ASP A 75 14.59 -8.16 -46.03
C ASP A 75 14.85 -6.92 -46.92
N ASN A 76 15.43 -5.86 -46.36
CA ASN A 76 16.18 -4.91 -47.17
C ASN A 76 17.36 -4.29 -46.41
N SER A 77 18.44 -5.06 -46.31
CA SER A 77 19.78 -4.55 -46.03
C SER A 77 20.16 -3.35 -46.93
N LYS A 78 20.76 -2.31 -46.33
CA LYS A 78 21.73 -1.47 -47.06
C LYS A 78 22.74 -0.81 -46.13
N THR A 79 23.96 -1.32 -46.23
CA THR A 79 25.20 -0.83 -45.60
C THR A 79 25.53 0.59 -46.03
N SER A 80 26.07 1.40 -45.11
CA SER A 80 27.02 2.48 -45.44
C SER A 80 28.04 2.62 -44.30
N THR A 81 29.30 2.43 -44.66
CA THR A 81 30.52 2.51 -43.83
C THR A 81 30.89 3.93 -43.41
N SER A 82 31.60 4.04 -42.28
CA SER A 82 32.60 5.09 -42.06
C SER A 82 33.71 4.57 -41.12
N ASP A 83 34.95 4.52 -41.61
CA ASP A 83 36.13 4.10 -40.86
C ASP A 83 36.60 5.13 -39.82
N ALA A 84 37.40 4.65 -38.86
CA ALA A 84 38.20 5.47 -37.96
C ALA A 84 39.62 5.69 -38.54
N SER A 85 40.27 6.83 -38.23
CA SER A 85 41.69 6.83 -37.81
C SER A 85 42.17 8.19 -37.25
N GLU A 86 42.67 8.10 -36.03
CA GLU A 86 43.75 8.81 -35.30
C GLU A 86 44.70 9.88 -35.90
N THR A 87 45.50 10.43 -34.95
CA THR A 87 46.64 11.38 -35.02
C THR A 87 46.28 12.88 -35.11
N GLY A 88 46.87 13.82 -34.35
CA GLY A 88 47.74 13.74 -33.16
C GLY A 88 48.96 14.68 -33.22
N GLU A 89 49.06 15.71 -32.37
CA GLU A 89 50.32 16.45 -32.12
C GLU A 89 50.30 17.38 -30.87
N THR A 90 51.48 17.77 -30.38
CA THR A 90 51.74 18.51 -29.12
C THR A 90 52.72 19.68 -29.33
N SER A 91 52.62 20.80 -28.56
CA SER A 91 53.79 21.55 -27.99
C SER A 91 53.49 22.90 -27.26
N GLU A 92 54.03 22.99 -26.03
CA GLU A 92 54.79 24.08 -25.36
C GLU A 92 54.50 25.62 -25.49
N LYS A 93 54.00 26.19 -24.38
CA LYS A 93 54.67 27.15 -23.44
C LYS A 93 55.47 28.38 -23.94
N LYS A 94 55.06 29.61 -23.52
CA LYS A 94 55.97 30.76 -23.25
C LYS A 94 55.43 31.72 -22.16
N ALA A 95 56.25 32.67 -21.69
CA ALA A 95 56.20 33.24 -20.33
C ALA A 95 55.68 34.69 -20.16
N SER A 96 55.60 35.11 -18.90
CA SER A 96 55.02 36.32 -18.27
C SER A 96 55.74 37.66 -18.55
N PRO A 97 55.09 38.80 -18.22
CA PRO A 97 55.70 39.76 -17.29
C PRO A 97 54.76 40.19 -16.12
N THR A 98 55.28 41.04 -15.21
CA THR A 98 54.95 41.03 -13.78
C THR A 98 54.43 42.38 -13.21
N MET A 99 53.30 42.33 -12.45
CA MET A 99 52.87 43.27 -11.37
C MET A 99 52.42 44.72 -11.73
N PRO A 100 51.59 45.41 -10.90
CA PRO A 100 51.37 45.19 -9.45
C PRO A 100 49.92 45.00 -8.93
N ALA A 101 49.87 44.22 -7.84
CA ALA A 101 48.99 44.32 -6.66
C ALA A 101 47.62 45.00 -6.79
N GLY A 102 46.57 44.18 -6.88
CA GLY A 102 45.20 44.50 -6.46
C GLY A 102 44.64 43.35 -5.61
N THR A 103 44.01 43.65 -4.48
CA THR A 103 43.57 42.68 -3.47
C THR A 103 42.62 41.62 -4.06
N ALA A 104 43.01 40.35 -4.01
CA ALA A 104 42.10 39.24 -4.31
C ALA A 104 41.13 39.00 -3.14
N PRO A 105 39.83 38.80 -3.39
CA PRO A 105 38.91 38.31 -2.36
C PRO A 105 39.30 36.86 -1.97
N ALA A 106 39.00 36.48 -0.73
CA ALA A 106 39.33 35.15 -0.20
C ALA A 106 38.69 34.03 -1.04
N PRO A 107 39.35 32.86 -1.19
CA PRO A 107 38.73 31.69 -1.80
C PRO A 107 37.43 31.36 -1.08
N GLY A 108 36.35 31.20 -1.84
CA GLY A 108 35.01 31.12 -1.29
C GLY A 108 34.89 30.05 -0.21
N GLU A 109 34.45 30.47 0.98
CA GLU A 109 33.85 29.57 1.94
C GLU A 109 32.78 28.77 1.21
N LYS A 110 32.97 27.45 1.10
CA LYS A 110 31.89 26.56 0.67
C LYS A 110 30.79 26.69 1.73
N LYS A 111 29.79 27.52 1.44
CA LYS A 111 28.53 27.58 2.16
C LYS A 111 28.12 26.12 2.41
N PRO A 112 27.87 25.71 3.66
CA PRO A 112 27.54 24.32 3.93
C PRO A 112 26.28 23.98 3.13
N GLU A 113 26.43 23.08 2.16
CA GLU A 113 25.28 22.38 1.62
C GLU A 113 24.66 21.64 2.80
N LEU A 114 23.49 22.11 3.23
CA LEU A 114 22.56 21.37 4.05
C LEU A 114 22.14 20.15 3.21
N THR A 115 23.01 19.14 3.22
CA THR A 115 22.76 17.82 2.66
C THR A 115 21.84 17.13 3.65
N GLU A 116 20.55 17.49 3.53
CA GLU A 116 19.45 16.69 4.02
C GLU A 116 19.65 15.24 3.58
N LYS A 117 19.17 14.31 4.40
CA LYS A 117 19.39 12.89 4.17
C LYS A 117 18.08 12.15 4.22
N VAL A 118 18.02 11.05 3.49
CA VAL A 118 16.91 10.11 3.48
C VAL A 118 17.45 8.70 3.60
N THR A 119 16.61 7.78 4.05
CA THR A 119 16.96 6.35 4.03
C THR A 119 16.35 5.73 2.79
N LEU A 120 17.20 5.24 1.90
CA LEU A 120 16.79 4.40 0.79
C LEU A 120 16.92 2.93 1.20
N ARG A 121 15.81 2.20 1.14
CA ARG A 121 15.74 0.75 1.34
C ARG A 121 15.22 0.12 0.05
N VAL A 122 15.89 -0.94 -0.41
CA VAL A 122 15.46 -1.79 -1.50
C VAL A 122 15.56 -3.24 -1.03
N THR A 123 14.46 -3.97 -1.12
CA THR A 123 14.33 -5.35 -0.65
C THR A 123 13.59 -6.21 -1.67
N LYS A 124 13.53 -7.51 -1.40
CA LYS A 124 12.56 -8.41 -2.02
C LYS A 124 11.81 -9.24 -0.98
N ASP A 125 10.73 -9.86 -1.45
CA ASP A 125 9.91 -10.83 -0.75
C ASP A 125 9.30 -10.26 0.56
N PHE A 126 8.63 -9.12 0.45
CA PHE A 126 8.00 -8.40 1.57
C PHE A 126 9.00 -7.99 2.64
N GLY A 127 10.16 -7.46 2.21
CA GLY A 127 11.23 -6.99 3.09
C GLY A 127 12.10 -8.08 3.72
N ARG A 128 12.06 -9.32 3.23
CA ARG A 128 12.80 -10.47 3.79
C ARG A 128 14.29 -10.42 3.45
N GLU A 129 14.63 -10.15 2.19
CA GLU A 129 16.00 -10.00 1.74
C GLU A 129 16.29 -8.54 1.41
N VAL A 130 17.41 -8.01 1.92
CA VAL A 130 17.84 -6.64 1.70
C VAL A 130 18.82 -6.60 0.53
N ILE A 131 18.44 -5.88 -0.53
CA ILE A 131 19.27 -5.63 -1.72
C ILE A 131 20.11 -4.35 -1.50
N PHE A 132 19.51 -3.33 -0.89
CA PHE A 132 20.17 -2.07 -0.52
C PHE A 132 19.52 -1.46 0.72
N HIS A 133 20.30 -0.87 1.62
CA HIS A 133 19.77 -0.12 2.77
C HIS A 133 20.82 0.88 3.27
N GLN A 134 20.67 2.16 2.93
CA GLN A 134 21.59 3.21 3.36
C GLN A 134 20.87 4.54 3.60
N THR A 135 21.39 5.33 4.54
CA THR A 135 21.03 6.75 4.70
C THR A 135 21.93 7.59 3.82
N VAL A 136 21.38 8.19 2.77
CA VAL A 136 22.09 8.88 1.70
C VAL A 136 21.77 10.38 1.67
N PRO A 137 22.70 11.25 1.24
CA PRO A 137 22.42 12.68 1.08
C PRO A 137 21.53 12.93 -0.14
N ILE A 138 20.60 13.87 -0.02
CA ILE A 138 19.78 14.35 -1.13
C ILE A 138 20.20 15.75 -1.59
N LYS A 139 19.84 16.09 -2.82
CA LYS A 139 19.91 17.46 -3.35
C LYS A 139 18.52 18.08 -3.30
N LYS A 140 18.48 19.42 -3.38
CA LYS A 140 17.22 20.17 -3.51
C LYS A 140 16.44 19.70 -4.74
N ASP A 141 15.12 19.61 -4.61
CA ASP A 141 14.16 19.27 -5.67
C ASP A 141 14.30 17.85 -6.25
N TRP A 142 15.04 16.94 -5.58
CA TRP A 142 15.14 15.53 -5.97
C TRP A 142 13.82 14.77 -5.84
N THR A 143 13.59 13.88 -6.79
CA THR A 143 12.48 12.93 -6.82
C THR A 143 12.92 11.53 -6.40
N VAL A 144 11.97 10.64 -6.10
CA VAL A 144 12.27 9.22 -5.83
C VAL A 144 13.01 8.56 -7.01
N MET A 145 12.77 9.01 -8.24
CA MET A 145 13.54 8.59 -9.42
C MET A 145 15.01 9.04 -9.33
N ASP A 146 15.27 10.33 -9.07
CA ASP A 146 16.65 10.86 -9.00
C ASP A 146 17.48 10.17 -7.90
N LEU A 147 16.83 9.89 -6.75
CA LEU A 147 17.42 9.13 -5.65
C LEU A 147 17.80 7.70 -6.05
N LEU A 148 16.93 7.03 -6.82
CA LEU A 148 17.15 5.65 -7.24
C LEU A 148 18.26 5.56 -8.30
N ASP A 149 18.17 6.39 -9.34
CA ASP A 149 19.15 6.48 -10.43
C ASP A 149 20.56 6.90 -9.94
N THR A 150 20.65 7.75 -8.92
CA THR A 150 21.94 8.15 -8.34
C THR A 150 22.64 7.03 -7.56
N HIS A 151 21.91 6.00 -7.09
CA HIS A 151 22.43 5.00 -6.16
C HIS A 151 22.40 3.56 -6.66
N LEU A 152 21.59 3.25 -7.67
CA LEU A 152 21.32 1.90 -8.15
C LEU A 152 21.20 1.87 -9.67
N GLU A 153 21.44 0.71 -10.27
CA GLU A 153 21.18 0.52 -11.70
C GLU A 153 19.67 0.34 -11.90
N ILE A 154 19.03 1.23 -12.66
CA ILE A 154 17.58 1.19 -12.88
C ILE A 154 17.24 0.92 -14.35
N GLU A 155 16.22 0.09 -14.57
CA GLU A 155 15.53 -0.03 -15.84
C GLU A 155 14.20 0.70 -15.76
N THR A 156 13.79 1.39 -16.83
CA THR A 156 12.51 2.10 -16.89
C THR A 156 11.67 1.71 -18.10
N LYS A 157 10.35 1.91 -17.99
CA LYS A 157 9.36 1.75 -19.07
C LYS A 157 8.47 2.99 -19.16
N PHE A 158 7.73 3.09 -20.28
CA PHE A 158 6.84 4.21 -20.61
C PHE A 158 7.56 5.57 -20.49
N GLU A 159 8.54 5.77 -21.37
CA GLU A 159 9.29 7.04 -21.50
C GLU A 159 9.98 7.48 -20.20
N GLY A 160 10.44 6.53 -19.39
CA GLY A 160 11.12 6.79 -18.12
C GLY A 160 10.19 6.95 -16.91
N SER A 161 8.86 6.94 -17.09
CA SER A 161 7.91 7.26 -16.02
C SER A 161 7.74 6.17 -14.96
N PHE A 162 8.08 4.92 -15.28
CA PHE A 162 7.91 3.76 -14.39
C PHE A 162 9.20 2.97 -14.26
N ILE A 163 9.54 2.58 -13.03
CA ILE A 163 10.58 1.58 -12.75
C ILE A 163 10.11 0.23 -13.29
N ASN A 164 10.97 -0.40 -14.09
CA ASN A 164 10.84 -1.77 -14.55
C ASN A 164 11.82 -2.71 -13.85
N GLY A 165 12.94 -2.22 -13.33
CA GLY A 165 13.95 -3.07 -12.71
C GLY A 165 14.93 -2.27 -11.88
N ILE A 166 15.52 -2.94 -10.89
CA ILE A 166 16.56 -2.37 -10.01
C ILE A 166 17.64 -3.43 -9.85
N ASN A 167 18.90 -3.07 -10.10
CA ASN A 167 20.09 -3.94 -10.04
C ASN A 167 19.91 -5.28 -10.77
N GLY A 168 19.37 -5.24 -12.00
CA GLY A 168 19.14 -6.42 -12.84
C GLY A 168 17.92 -7.28 -12.47
N LEU A 169 17.19 -6.96 -11.39
CA LEU A 169 15.95 -7.63 -11.02
C LEU A 169 14.75 -6.88 -11.63
N ALA A 170 14.25 -7.38 -12.76
CA ALA A 170 13.17 -6.78 -13.53
C ALA A 170 11.77 -7.31 -13.16
N SER A 171 10.76 -6.46 -13.25
CA SER A 171 9.34 -6.79 -13.10
C SER A 171 8.92 -7.87 -14.10
N GLU A 172 8.36 -8.96 -13.57
CA GLU A 172 7.92 -10.10 -14.35
C GLU A 172 6.43 -10.02 -14.67
N LYS A 173 6.12 -9.98 -15.96
CA LYS A 173 4.74 -10.20 -16.42
C LYS A 173 4.30 -11.61 -16.01
N GLY A 174 3.26 -11.69 -15.19
CA GLY A 174 2.57 -12.94 -14.91
C GLY A 174 1.83 -13.48 -16.15
N GLY A 175 1.34 -14.70 -16.03
CA GLY A 175 0.55 -15.39 -17.05
C GLY A 175 -0.27 -16.53 -16.43
N PHE A 176 -0.90 -17.36 -17.26
CA PHE A 176 -1.79 -18.44 -16.79
C PHE A 176 -1.15 -19.42 -15.78
N THR A 177 0.18 -19.59 -15.84
CA THR A 177 0.94 -20.52 -15.00
C THR A 177 2.10 -19.87 -14.23
N LYS A 178 2.28 -18.55 -14.37
CA LYS A 178 3.40 -17.81 -13.76
C LYS A 178 2.87 -16.61 -12.98
N ASP A 179 3.29 -16.49 -11.73
CA ASP A 179 2.99 -15.33 -10.91
C ASP A 179 3.56 -14.04 -11.49
N ARG A 180 2.84 -12.93 -11.30
CA ARG A 180 3.35 -11.59 -11.59
C ARG A 180 4.23 -11.15 -10.42
N TYR A 181 5.40 -10.59 -10.72
CA TYR A 181 6.23 -9.89 -9.75
C TYR A 181 6.45 -8.46 -10.23
N ASP A 182 6.43 -7.51 -9.30
CA ASP A 182 6.58 -6.09 -9.62
C ASP A 182 7.28 -5.33 -8.49
N TRP A 183 7.73 -4.13 -8.80
CA TRP A 183 8.34 -3.22 -7.85
C TRP A 183 7.28 -2.28 -7.25
N PHE A 184 7.13 -2.33 -5.93
CA PHE A 184 6.25 -1.44 -5.18
C PHE A 184 7.10 -0.50 -4.33
N PHE A 185 6.70 0.77 -4.21
CA PHE A 185 7.40 1.73 -3.37
C PHE A 185 6.50 2.45 -2.38
N TYR A 186 7.12 2.77 -1.26
CA TYR A 186 6.52 3.35 -0.08
C TYR A 186 7.37 4.53 0.35
N VAL A 187 6.73 5.61 0.81
CA VAL A 187 7.43 6.71 1.48
C VAL A 187 6.82 6.88 2.86
N ASN A 188 7.67 6.87 3.88
CA ASN A 188 7.27 6.98 5.29
C ASN A 188 6.18 5.98 5.68
N GLY A 189 6.23 4.78 5.09
CA GLY A 189 5.33 3.66 5.36
C GLY A 189 4.00 3.66 4.60
N VAL A 190 3.75 4.64 3.73
CA VAL A 190 2.55 4.72 2.87
C VAL A 190 2.92 4.38 1.44
N SER A 191 2.15 3.51 0.77
CA SER A 191 2.36 3.13 -0.63
C SER A 191 2.03 4.30 -1.55
N ALA A 192 2.90 4.59 -2.52
CA ALA A 192 2.75 5.81 -3.31
C ALA A 192 1.61 5.76 -4.34
N ASP A 193 0.86 6.86 -4.47
CA ASP A 193 -0.19 7.09 -5.47
C ASP A 193 0.34 7.69 -6.79
N VAL A 194 1.59 8.16 -6.79
CA VAL A 194 2.27 8.79 -7.93
C VAL A 194 3.49 7.99 -8.37
N GLY A 195 3.94 8.21 -9.61
CA GLY A 195 5.19 7.63 -10.12
C GLY A 195 6.43 8.19 -9.41
N ALA A 196 7.53 7.43 -9.41
CA ALA A 196 8.77 7.79 -8.73
C ALA A 196 9.36 9.15 -9.18
N ALA A 197 9.17 9.52 -10.45
CA ALA A 197 9.59 10.82 -11.01
C ALA A 197 8.67 12.00 -10.64
N ALA A 198 7.52 11.74 -9.99
CA ALA A 198 6.57 12.77 -9.56
C ALA A 198 6.59 13.00 -8.03
N TYR A 199 7.08 12.04 -7.24
CA TYR A 199 7.23 12.21 -5.80
C TYR A 199 8.51 13.01 -5.48
N GLN A 200 8.36 14.23 -4.99
CA GLN A 200 9.46 15.05 -4.48
C GLN A 200 9.83 14.63 -3.06
N ILE A 201 11.10 14.31 -2.85
CA ILE A 201 11.64 13.83 -1.58
C ILE A 201 11.85 14.99 -0.60
N GLN A 202 11.65 14.72 0.68
CA GLN A 202 11.95 15.64 1.78
C GLN A 202 13.04 15.08 2.71
N GLY A 203 13.84 15.97 3.31
CA GLY A 203 14.83 15.57 4.30
C GLY A 203 14.20 14.84 5.48
N GLY A 204 14.68 13.63 5.76
CA GLY A 204 14.13 12.73 6.78
C GLY A 204 13.35 11.54 6.23
N ASP A 205 12.92 11.57 4.96
CA ASP A 205 12.09 10.50 4.40
C ASP A 205 12.77 9.11 4.49
N GLN A 206 11.96 8.07 4.71
CA GLN A 206 12.30 6.69 4.43
C GLN A 206 11.59 6.26 3.15
N VAL A 207 12.37 6.14 2.06
CA VAL A 207 11.91 5.61 0.77
C VAL A 207 12.22 4.12 0.74
N TRP A 208 11.19 3.29 0.65
CA TRP A 208 11.32 1.84 0.64
C TRP A 208 10.70 1.23 -0.63
N TRP A 209 11.55 0.62 -1.47
CA TRP A 209 11.18 -0.25 -2.58
C TRP A 209 11.21 -1.72 -2.16
N ASP A 210 10.19 -2.50 -2.53
CA ASP A 210 10.19 -3.95 -2.38
C ASP A 210 9.73 -4.62 -3.69
N TYR A 211 10.50 -5.64 -4.11
CA TYR A 211 10.13 -6.53 -5.20
C TYR A 211 9.39 -7.72 -4.65
N HIS A 212 8.12 -7.88 -5.01
CA HIS A 212 7.33 -9.01 -4.51
C HIS A 212 6.25 -9.45 -5.49
N VAL A 213 5.68 -10.62 -5.19
CA VAL A 213 4.57 -11.19 -5.93
C VAL A 213 3.33 -10.29 -5.85
N TRP A 214 2.71 -10.04 -7.00
CA TRP A 214 1.45 -9.30 -7.14
C TRP A 214 0.28 -10.29 -7.31
N ARG A 215 -0.04 -11.03 -6.24
CA ARG A 215 -1.18 -11.99 -6.19
C ARG A 215 -2.41 -11.46 -5.44
N ASN A 216 -2.25 -10.60 -4.44
CA ASN A 216 -3.37 -10.19 -3.58
C ASN A 216 -4.29 -9.19 -4.28
N MET A 217 -5.46 -9.70 -4.71
CA MET A 217 -6.75 -8.99 -4.84
C MET A 217 -6.70 -7.54 -5.39
N SER A 218 -6.02 -7.37 -6.53
CA SER A 218 -6.08 -6.19 -7.40
C SER A 218 -5.59 -4.85 -6.82
N THR A 219 -5.12 -4.79 -5.57
CA THR A 219 -4.65 -3.56 -4.92
C THR A 219 -3.33 -3.80 -4.18
N ALA A 220 -2.40 -2.85 -4.25
CA ALA A 220 -1.20 -2.90 -3.43
C ALA A 220 -1.54 -2.71 -1.94
N ILE A 221 -0.66 -3.15 -1.05
CA ILE A 221 -0.83 -2.96 0.39
C ILE A 221 -0.66 -1.45 0.68
N PRO A 222 -1.67 -0.74 1.22
CA PRO A 222 -1.67 0.72 1.23
C PRO A 222 -0.70 1.34 2.25
N ALA A 223 -0.44 0.65 3.36
CA ALA A 223 0.50 1.08 4.38
C ALA A 223 1.17 -0.11 5.07
N LEU A 224 2.35 0.11 5.65
CA LEU A 224 3.17 -0.91 6.29
C LEU A 224 3.83 -0.43 7.59
N ILE A 225 4.25 -1.37 8.43
CA ILE A 225 4.81 -1.07 9.76
C ILE A 225 6.32 -0.82 9.77
N GLY A 226 7.04 -1.35 8.78
CA GLY A 226 8.51 -1.41 8.75
C GLY A 226 9.23 -0.09 8.53
N SER A 227 8.49 1.00 8.35
CA SER A 227 8.95 2.39 8.35
C SER A 227 8.59 3.14 9.64
N TYR A 228 8.18 2.45 10.73
CA TYR A 228 8.06 3.09 12.05
C TYR A 228 9.38 3.81 12.41
N PRO A 229 9.35 5.06 12.92
CA PRO A 229 8.19 5.87 13.30
C PRO A 229 7.69 6.89 12.24
N GLU A 230 8.21 6.85 11.01
CA GLU A 230 8.05 7.94 10.01
C GLU A 230 6.62 8.36 9.63
N PRO A 231 5.59 7.47 9.55
CA PRO A 231 4.22 7.90 9.26
C PRO A 231 3.72 8.96 10.26
N PHE A 232 4.33 9.03 11.44
CA PHE A 232 3.97 9.88 12.56
C PHE A 232 4.91 11.09 12.75
N ILE A 233 5.92 11.27 11.89
CA ILE A 233 6.93 12.33 12.05
C ILE A 233 7.06 13.14 10.76
N ASN A 234 7.41 12.46 9.67
CA ASN A 234 7.58 13.07 8.36
C ASN A 234 6.31 12.91 7.51
N SER A 235 5.54 11.82 7.70
CA SER A 235 4.27 11.54 7.00
C SER A 235 4.42 11.41 5.47
N TYR A 236 3.35 11.03 4.78
CA TYR A 236 3.34 11.06 3.31
C TYR A 236 3.30 12.52 2.81
N LEU A 237 4.10 12.84 1.79
CA LEU A 237 4.25 14.19 1.21
C LEU A 237 4.64 15.30 2.22
N GLY A 238 5.23 14.96 3.38
CA GLY A 238 5.59 15.95 4.41
C GLY A 238 4.40 16.53 5.19
N LYS A 239 3.19 16.00 4.97
CA LYS A 239 1.96 16.57 5.51
C LYS A 239 1.69 16.04 6.92
N VAL A 240 2.37 16.64 7.89
CA VAL A 240 2.25 16.28 9.31
C VAL A 240 0.89 16.72 9.88
N GLY A 241 -0.08 15.82 9.80
CA GLY A 241 -1.41 15.98 10.40
C GLY A 241 -1.45 15.74 11.93
N PRO A 242 -2.62 15.94 12.57
CA PRO A 242 -2.85 15.51 13.94
C PRO A 242 -2.77 13.99 14.06
N ILE A 243 -2.12 13.49 15.11
CA ILE A 243 -1.96 12.05 15.38
C ILE A 243 -2.90 11.66 16.51
N THR A 244 -3.74 10.65 16.29
CA THR A 244 -4.70 10.20 17.31
C THR A 244 -4.34 8.79 17.79
N VAL A 245 -4.16 8.63 19.09
CA VAL A 245 -4.00 7.32 19.75
C VAL A 245 -5.32 6.97 20.44
N MET A 246 -6.06 6.01 19.90
CA MET A 246 -7.35 5.57 20.41
C MET A 246 -7.19 4.31 21.24
N SER A 247 -7.83 4.27 22.40
CA SER A 247 -7.93 3.07 23.24
C SER A 247 -9.22 3.07 24.05
N SER A 248 -9.51 1.94 24.70
CA SER A 248 -10.46 1.92 25.81
C SER A 248 -9.87 2.62 27.04
N PRO A 249 -10.70 2.96 28.05
CA PRO A 249 -10.21 3.45 29.34
C PRO A 249 -9.34 2.41 30.08
N GLU A 250 -9.55 1.11 29.81
CA GLU A 250 -8.80 0.01 30.43
C GLU A 250 -7.37 -0.06 29.85
N ASP A 251 -7.20 0.22 28.55
CA ASP A 251 -5.91 0.21 27.84
C ASP A 251 -5.17 1.56 27.85
N GLN A 252 -5.63 2.55 28.61
CA GLN A 252 -5.09 3.92 28.60
C GLN A 252 -3.58 4.00 28.95
N GLU A 253 -3.08 3.15 29.85
CA GLU A 253 -1.65 3.13 30.19
C GLU A 253 -0.77 2.67 29.02
N LEU A 254 -1.28 1.77 28.18
CA LEU A 254 -0.62 1.29 26.96
C LEU A 254 -0.66 2.37 25.86
N ALA A 255 -1.80 3.07 25.71
CA ALA A 255 -1.89 4.25 24.84
C ALA A 255 -0.89 5.33 25.24
N ASP A 256 -0.77 5.64 26.54
CA ASP A 256 0.19 6.61 27.07
C ASP A 256 1.65 6.16 26.89
N LYS A 257 1.93 4.85 26.85
CA LYS A 257 3.25 4.29 26.51
C LYS A 257 3.57 4.53 25.02
N VAL A 258 2.61 4.31 24.12
CA VAL A 258 2.74 4.62 22.68
C VAL A 258 2.93 6.13 22.44
N VAL A 259 2.12 6.99 23.08
CA VAL A 259 2.26 8.45 22.98
C VAL A 259 3.63 8.92 23.45
N ARG A 260 4.16 8.38 24.56
CA ARG A 260 5.51 8.69 25.05
C ARG A 260 6.59 8.25 24.05
N SER A 261 6.47 7.05 23.49
CA SER A 261 7.42 6.56 22.48
C SER A 261 7.42 7.45 21.22
N LEU A 262 6.25 7.75 20.65
CA LEU A 262 6.14 8.63 19.48
C LEU A 262 6.74 10.04 19.76
N LYS A 263 6.43 10.63 20.92
CA LYS A 263 7.04 11.91 21.34
C LYS A 263 8.56 11.84 21.46
N SER A 264 9.11 10.73 21.97
CA SER A 264 10.57 10.55 22.08
C SER A 264 11.29 10.40 20.74
N HIS A 265 10.59 9.93 19.70
CA HIS A 265 11.10 9.93 18.33
C HIS A 265 10.96 11.28 17.62
N GLY A 266 10.15 12.21 18.14
CA GLY A 266 9.99 13.58 17.61
C GLY A 266 8.61 13.89 17.02
N ALA A 267 7.65 12.96 17.10
CA ALA A 267 6.27 13.19 16.65
C ALA A 267 5.59 14.32 17.46
N LYS A 268 4.80 15.14 16.77
CA LYS A 268 4.12 16.34 17.29
C LYS A 268 2.61 16.19 17.15
N ASN A 269 1.84 17.09 17.76
CA ASN A 269 0.37 17.13 17.62
C ASN A 269 -0.34 15.79 17.92
N ILE A 270 0.13 15.07 18.94
CA ILE A 270 -0.46 13.78 19.37
C ILE A 270 -1.51 14.01 20.45
N SER A 271 -2.71 13.48 20.24
CA SER A 271 -3.81 13.39 21.21
C SER A 271 -4.23 11.95 21.47
N THR A 272 -4.62 11.64 22.70
CA THR A 272 -5.36 10.42 23.01
C THR A 272 -6.86 10.62 22.78
N GLY A 273 -7.59 9.55 22.51
CA GLY A 273 -9.04 9.56 22.33
C GLY A 273 -9.69 8.24 22.70
N ALA A 274 -11.00 8.27 22.95
CA ALA A 274 -11.78 7.04 23.07
C ALA A 274 -11.90 6.34 21.70
N LEU A 275 -12.17 5.04 21.72
CA LEU A 275 -12.51 4.28 20.52
C LEU A 275 -13.79 4.85 19.86
N ASP A 276 -13.66 5.44 18.68
CA ASP A 276 -14.78 5.99 17.92
C ASP A 276 -14.75 5.56 16.45
N ALA A 277 -15.85 4.96 15.97
CA ALA A 277 -15.97 4.44 14.62
C ALA A 277 -15.90 5.56 13.56
N SER A 278 -16.51 6.72 13.83
CA SER A 278 -16.55 7.83 12.87
C SER A 278 -15.16 8.44 12.67
N ALA A 279 -14.36 8.56 13.74
CA ALA A 279 -13.00 9.05 13.70
C ALA A 279 -12.01 8.04 13.06
N MET A 280 -12.25 6.73 13.20
CA MET A 280 -11.51 5.68 12.47
C MET A 280 -11.84 5.67 10.97
N GLU A 281 -13.10 5.93 10.61
CA GLU A 281 -13.55 5.96 9.21
C GLU A 281 -13.21 7.29 8.52
N ASN A 282 -13.27 8.42 9.22
CA ASN A 282 -13.09 9.76 8.67
C ASN A 282 -11.82 10.43 9.20
N ARG A 283 -10.67 9.73 9.07
CA ARG A 283 -9.39 10.16 9.66
C ARG A 283 -8.99 11.56 9.16
N LYS A 284 -8.20 12.26 9.98
CA LYS A 284 -7.73 13.65 9.73
C LYS A 284 -6.20 13.77 9.78
N GLY A 285 -5.54 12.63 9.88
CA GLY A 285 -4.12 12.39 10.09
C GLY A 285 -3.97 10.94 10.59
N PRO A 286 -2.73 10.48 10.85
CA PRO A 286 -2.48 9.11 11.27
C PRO A 286 -3.24 8.73 12.55
N VAL A 287 -3.86 7.54 12.56
CA VAL A 287 -4.58 7.00 13.72
C VAL A 287 -3.95 5.68 14.15
N LEU A 288 -3.65 5.54 15.44
CA LEU A 288 -3.29 4.28 16.07
C LEU A 288 -4.43 3.84 16.98
N VAL A 289 -4.91 2.61 16.81
CA VAL A 289 -5.96 2.01 17.66
C VAL A 289 -5.34 0.87 18.46
N LEU A 290 -5.55 0.88 19.77
CA LEU A 290 -5.10 -0.13 20.70
C LEU A 290 -6.31 -0.85 21.32
N GLY A 291 -6.22 -2.17 21.46
CA GLY A 291 -7.16 -2.93 22.29
C GLY A 291 -7.09 -4.44 22.11
N SER A 292 -7.68 -5.18 23.05
CA SER A 292 -7.92 -6.61 22.85
C SER A 292 -9.04 -6.83 21.81
N PHE A 293 -8.87 -7.78 20.89
CA PHE A 293 -9.88 -8.03 19.85
C PHE A 293 -11.28 -8.39 20.40
N PRO A 294 -11.42 -9.14 21.52
CA PRO A 294 -12.73 -9.34 22.16
C PRO A 294 -13.42 -8.04 22.61
N GLU A 295 -12.68 -6.95 22.87
CA GLU A 295 -13.24 -5.62 23.03
C GLU A 295 -13.51 -4.96 21.68
N LEU A 296 -12.49 -4.88 20.81
CA LEU A 296 -12.56 -4.14 19.55
C LEU A 296 -13.68 -4.65 18.62
N LYS A 297 -13.98 -5.96 18.59
CA LYS A 297 -15.09 -6.54 17.81
C LYS A 297 -16.48 -6.05 18.22
N LYS A 298 -16.62 -5.41 19.40
CA LYS A 298 -17.89 -4.76 19.80
C LYS A 298 -18.19 -3.51 18.98
N ILE A 299 -17.17 -2.93 18.34
CA ILE A 299 -17.30 -1.79 17.43
C ILE A 299 -17.52 -2.33 16.02
N SER A 300 -18.75 -2.22 15.51
CA SER A 300 -19.14 -2.80 14.21
C SER A 300 -18.24 -2.42 13.04
N TRP A 301 -17.56 -1.26 13.10
CA TRP A 301 -16.58 -0.86 12.09
C TRP A 301 -15.31 -1.74 12.12
N LEU A 302 -14.75 -2.01 13.30
CA LEU A 302 -13.57 -2.88 13.47
C LEU A 302 -13.89 -4.36 13.22
N ASP A 303 -15.10 -4.81 13.59
CA ASP A 303 -15.60 -6.14 13.28
C ASP A 303 -15.68 -6.37 11.76
N LYS A 304 -16.28 -5.42 11.03
CA LYS A 304 -16.31 -5.44 9.55
C LYS A 304 -14.92 -5.31 8.92
N PHE A 305 -14.03 -4.53 9.50
CA PHE A 305 -12.64 -4.41 9.04
C PHE A 305 -11.91 -5.76 9.17
N ASN A 306 -12.13 -6.49 10.28
CA ASN A 306 -11.60 -7.84 10.49
C ASN A 306 -12.17 -8.84 9.47
N GLU A 307 -13.48 -8.91 9.30
CA GLU A 307 -14.12 -9.76 8.28
C GLU A 307 -13.64 -9.42 6.84
N ALA A 308 -13.24 -8.17 6.62
CA ALA A 308 -12.65 -7.69 5.38
C ALA A 308 -11.12 -7.89 5.28
N TYR A 309 -10.48 -8.74 6.11
CA TYR A 309 -9.02 -8.98 6.14
C TYR A 309 -8.35 -9.17 4.76
N ARG A 310 -9.09 -9.76 3.81
CA ARG A 310 -8.66 -10.00 2.42
C ARG A 310 -8.54 -8.74 1.56
N LYS A 311 -9.14 -7.63 1.99
CA LYS A 311 -9.24 -6.34 1.29
C LYS A 311 -8.54 -5.20 2.02
N THR A 312 -8.29 -5.33 3.32
CA THR A 312 -7.66 -4.28 4.14
C THR A 312 -6.14 -4.27 4.07
N GLY A 313 -5.51 -5.25 3.42
CA GLY A 313 -4.05 -5.35 3.27
C GLY A 313 -3.29 -5.76 4.54
N THR A 314 -3.99 -6.13 5.62
CA THR A 314 -3.38 -6.47 6.92
C THR A 314 -2.89 -7.92 7.01
N GLY A 315 -3.44 -8.84 6.22
CA GLY A 315 -2.99 -10.24 6.20
C GLY A 315 -3.19 -11.02 7.52
N VAL A 316 -4.09 -10.54 8.38
CA VAL A 316 -4.47 -11.17 9.66
C VAL A 316 -5.98 -11.19 9.82
N HIS A 317 -6.53 -12.24 10.44
CA HIS A 317 -7.95 -12.38 10.72
C HIS A 317 -8.15 -12.93 12.14
N PHE A 318 -8.82 -12.18 13.00
CA PHE A 318 -9.17 -12.65 14.33
C PHE A 318 -10.47 -13.46 14.28
N THR A 319 -10.49 -14.54 15.06
CA THR A 319 -11.61 -15.46 15.20
C THR A 319 -11.83 -15.77 16.68
N ASP A 320 -12.94 -16.42 17.02
CA ASP A 320 -13.16 -16.90 18.40
C ASP A 320 -12.17 -18.02 18.83
N LYS A 321 -11.30 -18.49 17.94
CA LYS A 321 -10.22 -19.47 18.22
C LYS A 321 -8.85 -18.83 18.42
N GLY A 322 -8.70 -17.52 18.23
CA GLY A 322 -7.42 -16.82 18.16
C GLY A 322 -7.21 -16.10 16.82
N VAL A 323 -5.96 -15.89 16.41
CA VAL A 323 -5.64 -15.12 15.19
C VAL A 323 -5.08 -16.01 14.06
N GLU A 324 -5.67 -15.87 12.88
CA GLU A 324 -5.24 -16.48 11.63
C GLU A 324 -4.24 -15.56 10.92
N LEU A 325 -3.10 -16.12 10.50
CA LEU A 325 -1.99 -15.43 9.85
C LEU A 325 -1.84 -15.93 8.42
N PHE A 326 -1.85 -15.00 7.46
CA PHE A 326 -1.88 -15.33 6.03
C PHE A 326 -0.51 -15.23 5.37
N THR A 327 -0.33 -16.06 4.35
CA THR A 327 0.84 -16.10 3.48
C THR A 327 0.77 -15.02 2.39
N SER A 328 1.89 -14.77 1.70
CA SER A 328 1.96 -13.76 0.63
C SER A 328 1.02 -14.02 -0.57
N ASN A 329 0.60 -15.29 -0.77
CA ASN A 329 -0.38 -15.68 -1.78
C ASN A 329 -1.85 -15.64 -1.29
N GLY A 330 -2.11 -15.22 -0.04
CA GLY A 330 -3.45 -15.07 0.54
C GLY A 330 -4.06 -16.36 1.13
N GLU A 331 -3.25 -17.40 1.30
CA GLU A 331 -3.63 -18.67 1.94
C GLU A 331 -3.43 -18.61 3.47
N LEU A 332 -4.12 -19.49 4.21
CA LEU A 332 -3.95 -19.58 5.66
C LEU A 332 -2.64 -20.31 5.98
N GLY A 333 -1.66 -19.60 6.56
CA GLY A 333 -0.36 -20.17 6.92
C GLY A 333 -0.33 -20.80 8.31
N GLU A 334 -0.84 -20.08 9.31
CA GLU A 334 -0.81 -20.43 10.73
C GLU A 334 -2.07 -19.91 11.44
N THR A 335 -2.57 -20.63 12.44
CA THR A 335 -3.60 -20.13 13.38
C THR A 335 -3.00 -20.17 14.78
N VAL A 336 -2.87 -19.01 15.42
CA VAL A 336 -2.32 -18.87 16.77
C VAL A 336 -3.48 -18.84 17.77
N THR A 337 -3.58 -19.86 18.61
CA THR A 337 -4.73 -20.10 19.49
C THR A 337 -4.55 -19.64 20.94
N GLY A 338 -3.42 -19.00 21.26
CA GLY A 338 -3.11 -18.43 22.58
C GLY A 338 -3.01 -16.91 22.57
N SER A 339 -2.34 -16.37 23.59
CA SER A 339 -1.98 -14.95 23.66
C SER A 339 -1.07 -14.57 22.50
N ALA A 340 -1.54 -13.65 21.66
CA ALA A 340 -0.85 -13.18 20.48
C ALA A 340 -1.19 -11.70 20.24
N GLY A 341 -0.15 -10.91 20.01
CA GLY A 341 -0.27 -9.54 19.54
C GLY A 341 -0.20 -9.47 18.01
N VAL A 342 -0.75 -8.41 17.43
CA VAL A 342 -0.44 -7.98 16.06
C VAL A 342 -0.18 -6.48 16.03
N ILE A 343 0.70 -6.08 15.13
CA ILE A 343 0.94 -4.68 14.75
C ILE A 343 0.70 -4.65 13.25
N VAL A 344 -0.37 -3.98 12.83
CA VAL A 344 -0.72 -3.87 11.40
C VAL A 344 -1.02 -2.44 10.99
N ALA A 345 -0.72 -2.10 9.74
CA ALA A 345 -1.04 -0.82 9.11
C ALA A 345 -1.95 -1.03 7.88
N SER A 346 -2.79 -0.04 7.60
CA SER A 346 -3.72 0.01 6.47
C SER A 346 -4.02 1.47 6.10
N GLY A 347 -4.80 1.68 5.04
CA GLY A 347 -5.22 3.00 4.56
C GLY A 347 -6.36 2.89 3.54
N GLU A 348 -6.98 4.02 3.20
CA GLU A 348 -8.08 4.10 2.23
C GLU A 348 -7.66 3.84 0.78
N GLY A 349 -6.36 3.87 0.49
CA GLY A 349 -5.79 3.60 -0.81
C GLY A 349 -4.30 3.89 -0.84
N LEU A 350 -3.77 4.03 -2.05
CA LEU A 350 -2.42 4.57 -2.25
C LEU A 350 -2.40 6.05 -1.87
N GLY A 351 -1.29 6.52 -1.32
CA GLY A 351 -1.09 7.91 -0.92
C GLY A 351 -1.93 8.38 0.26
N ASP A 352 -2.50 7.47 1.07
CA ASP A 352 -3.26 7.84 2.27
C ASP A 352 -2.34 8.51 3.32
N GLU A 353 -2.43 9.84 3.41
CA GLU A 353 -1.74 10.70 4.37
C GLU A 353 -2.21 10.47 5.83
N SER A 354 -3.27 9.68 6.02
CA SER A 354 -3.88 9.36 7.31
C SER A 354 -3.90 7.84 7.56
N PRO A 355 -2.76 7.12 7.52
CA PRO A 355 -2.75 5.67 7.66
C PRO A 355 -3.32 5.24 9.02
N LEU A 356 -4.05 4.13 8.99
CA LEU A 356 -4.60 3.48 10.18
C LEU A 356 -3.64 2.38 10.64
N TRP A 357 -3.23 2.45 11.90
CA TRP A 357 -2.48 1.42 12.59
C TRP A 357 -3.35 0.75 13.64
N LEU A 358 -3.36 -0.58 13.65
CA LEU A 358 -4.04 -1.38 14.65
C LEU A 358 -3.00 -2.18 15.42
N ILE A 359 -2.94 -1.95 16.73
CA ILE A 359 -2.11 -2.71 17.67
C ILE A 359 -3.09 -3.50 18.52
N MET A 360 -3.26 -4.79 18.21
CA MET A 360 -4.35 -5.60 18.76
C MET A 360 -3.81 -6.87 19.41
N GLY A 361 -4.43 -7.31 20.50
CA GLY A 361 -4.17 -8.60 21.11
C GLY A 361 -5.32 -9.58 20.96
N THR A 362 -5.07 -10.89 20.90
CA THR A 362 -6.13 -11.89 21.18
C THR A 362 -6.64 -11.75 22.61
N ASP A 363 -5.79 -11.28 23.51
CA ASP A 363 -6.04 -10.89 24.90
C ASP A 363 -5.15 -9.68 25.30
N ILE A 364 -5.21 -9.28 26.57
CA ILE A 364 -4.41 -8.18 27.13
C ILE A 364 -2.89 -8.47 27.14
N GLN A 365 -2.47 -9.73 27.23
CA GLN A 365 -1.05 -10.09 27.19
C GLN A 365 -0.51 -9.89 25.76
N GLY A 366 -1.21 -10.39 24.75
CA GLY A 366 -0.88 -10.18 23.35
C GLY A 366 -0.84 -8.69 22.97
N LEU A 367 -1.79 -7.89 23.47
CA LEU A 367 -1.77 -6.43 23.28
C LEU A 367 -0.54 -5.80 23.93
N THR A 368 -0.24 -6.19 25.18
CA THR A 368 0.93 -5.69 25.91
C THR A 368 2.22 -6.01 25.17
N ASP A 369 2.40 -7.26 24.73
CA ASP A 369 3.56 -7.72 23.95
C ASP A 369 3.74 -6.91 22.65
N ALA A 370 2.65 -6.67 21.91
CA ALA A 370 2.70 -5.84 20.69
C ALA A 370 3.10 -4.38 20.99
N VAL A 371 2.55 -3.78 22.04
CA VAL A 371 2.93 -2.44 22.49
C VAL A 371 4.39 -2.41 22.96
N GLU A 372 4.88 -3.45 23.64
CA GLU A 372 6.29 -3.57 24.05
C GLU A 372 7.23 -3.63 22.84
N ILE A 373 6.91 -4.43 21.82
CA ILE A 373 7.68 -4.49 20.57
C ILE A 373 7.71 -3.11 19.90
N LEU A 374 6.55 -2.45 19.74
CA LEU A 374 6.46 -1.13 19.10
C LEU A 374 7.24 -0.05 19.86
N THR A 375 7.18 -0.05 21.19
CA THR A 375 7.69 1.07 22.01
C THR A 375 9.09 0.87 22.56
N ASN A 376 9.48 -0.37 22.90
CA ASN A 376 10.77 -0.70 23.50
C ASN A 376 11.74 -1.40 22.53
N SER A 377 11.26 -1.95 21.41
CA SER A 377 12.10 -2.68 20.44
C SER A 377 11.65 -2.50 18.97
N PRO A 378 11.37 -1.27 18.50
CA PRO A 378 10.85 -1.03 17.13
C PRO A 378 11.78 -1.53 16.02
N TYR A 379 13.08 -1.66 16.30
CA TYR A 379 14.03 -2.28 15.36
C TYR A 379 13.64 -3.72 14.97
N LYS A 380 12.91 -4.46 15.81
CA LYS A 380 12.43 -5.82 15.53
C LYS A 380 11.35 -5.87 14.45
N ILE A 381 10.65 -4.77 14.17
CA ILE A 381 9.64 -4.69 13.09
C ILE A 381 10.14 -3.90 11.87
N SER A 382 11.37 -3.36 11.90
CA SER A 382 11.90 -2.59 10.78
C SER A 382 11.99 -3.45 9.52
N GLY A 383 11.52 -2.91 8.40
CA GLY A 383 11.45 -3.63 7.13
C GLY A 383 10.43 -4.76 7.08
N MET A 384 9.45 -4.83 7.99
CA MET A 384 8.29 -5.72 7.89
C MET A 384 7.08 -5.01 7.28
N TYR A 385 6.26 -5.74 6.53
CA TYR A 385 4.98 -5.21 6.06
C TYR A 385 3.99 -5.10 7.22
N GLN A 386 3.83 -6.21 7.93
CA GLN A 386 2.96 -6.39 9.10
C GLN A 386 3.69 -7.31 10.10
N ALA A 387 3.24 -7.41 11.36
CA ALA A 387 3.82 -8.35 12.32
C ALA A 387 2.78 -8.96 13.27
N ALA A 388 3.01 -10.22 13.66
CA ALA A 388 2.44 -10.82 14.85
C ALA A 388 3.51 -10.95 15.95
N VAL A 389 3.09 -10.97 17.20
CA VAL A 389 3.94 -11.19 18.37
C VAL A 389 3.37 -12.38 19.14
N VAL A 390 4.10 -13.49 19.17
CA VAL A 390 3.65 -14.76 19.76
C VAL A 390 4.69 -15.21 20.76
N SER A 391 4.30 -15.37 22.03
CA SER A 391 5.23 -15.71 23.12
C SER A 391 6.42 -14.73 23.22
N GLY A 392 6.19 -13.43 22.98
CA GLY A 392 7.24 -12.39 22.92
C GLY A 392 8.15 -12.40 21.67
N GLU A 393 7.97 -13.35 20.75
CA GLU A 393 8.72 -13.41 19.48
C GLU A 393 7.97 -12.73 18.34
N VAL A 394 8.69 -11.96 17.52
CA VAL A 394 8.11 -11.27 16.35
C VAL A 394 8.08 -12.21 15.15
N ARG A 395 6.89 -12.47 14.63
CA ARG A 395 6.63 -13.16 13.36
C ARG A 395 6.38 -12.13 12.27
N ARG A 396 7.26 -12.10 11.25
CA ARG A 396 7.09 -11.29 10.04
C ARG A 396 5.85 -11.73 9.28
N LEU A 397 5.03 -10.77 8.88
CA LEU A 397 3.88 -10.97 8.00
C LEU A 397 4.05 -10.15 6.70
N PRO A 398 3.56 -10.65 5.55
CA PRO A 398 2.90 -11.95 5.37
C PRO A 398 3.86 -13.14 5.56
N LEU A 399 3.29 -14.31 5.89
CA LEU A 399 4.04 -15.56 5.99
C LEU A 399 4.55 -16.01 4.61
N GLU A 400 5.57 -16.86 4.59
CA GLU A 400 5.97 -17.57 3.36
C GLU A 400 4.96 -18.68 3.04
N PRO A 401 4.60 -18.89 1.75
CA PRO A 401 3.93 -20.11 1.31
C PRO A 401 4.74 -21.36 1.68
N LYS A 402 4.05 -22.49 1.85
CA LYS A 402 4.64 -23.79 2.21
C LYS A 402 5.01 -24.62 0.99
#